data_AF-A0A956WGZ4-F1
#
_entry.id   AF-A0A956WGZ4-F1
#
_cell.length_a   1.000
_cell.length_b   1.000
_cell.length_c   1.000
_cell.angle_alpha   90.00
_cell.angle_beta   90.00
_cell.angle_gamma   90.00
#
_symmetry.space_group_name_H-M   'P 1'
#
loop_
_entity.id
_entity.type
_entity.pdbx_description
1 polymer ?
#
loop_
_entity_poly.entity_id
_entity_poly.type
_entity_poly.pdbx_seq_one_letter_code
_entity_poly.pdbx_strand_id
1 'polypeptide(L)'
;MGQRLTIADLPDLARGAAFLGTGGGGNPYVGRLLVESAMRETGRDLDLLDLADVPDDALIIPTAMMGAPTCIVEKLPRGDEAAASLRRLEAHLGKTAYATMPIEAGGVNSMIPLMVALRLGIPVVDGDGMGRAFPLLQHETFHVYGVSGTPMVVTNDHHDQTLIETHDNAMMEWLARGVTIRMGGVAYIAEYVMDGATAKRVSIAGTIGLGLKIGRAIREAREQHLDPFSHLIETLAGTDYSPARLIFSGKIVEVFRRT
;
A
#
# COMPACT_ATOMS: atom_id res chain seq x y z
N MET A 1 14.08 0.84 15.42
CA MET A 1 13.32 -0.02 16.35
C MET A 1 11.85 0.07 15.95
N GLY A 2 11.23 -1.03 15.53
CA GLY A 2 9.90 -1.03 14.91
C GLY A 2 8.76 -0.58 15.84
N GLN A 3 7.69 -0.04 15.26
CA GLN A 3 6.46 0.37 15.94
C GLN A 3 5.42 -0.77 15.87
N ARG A 4 4.63 -0.95 16.94
CA ARG A 4 3.47 -1.85 16.90
C ARG A 4 2.21 -1.05 16.54
N LEU A 5 1.46 -1.50 15.53
CA LEU A 5 0.14 -0.96 15.21
C LEU A 5 -0.96 -1.86 15.76
N THR A 6 -1.93 -1.21 16.38
CA THR A 6 -3.13 -1.83 16.94
C THR A 6 -4.36 -1.46 16.12
N ILE A 7 -5.49 -2.10 16.40
CA ILE A 7 -6.79 -1.76 15.80
C ILE A 7 -7.14 -0.27 15.99
N ALA A 8 -6.73 0.35 17.09
CA ALA A 8 -7.04 1.74 17.40
C ALA A 8 -6.31 2.74 16.49
N ASP A 9 -5.20 2.34 15.87
CA ASP A 9 -4.41 3.18 14.96
C ASP A 9 -4.98 3.21 13.54
N LEU A 10 -5.75 2.17 13.16
CA LEU A 10 -6.24 1.99 11.79
C LEU A 10 -7.17 3.10 11.27
N PRO A 11 -8.05 3.73 12.08
CA PRO A 11 -8.82 4.88 11.62
C PRO A 11 -7.96 6.08 11.23
N ASP A 12 -6.89 6.34 11.97
CA ASP A 12 -5.95 7.43 11.63
C ASP A 12 -5.15 7.04 10.39
N LEU A 13 -4.60 5.83 10.32
CA LEU A 13 -3.90 5.37 9.12
C LEU A 13 -4.78 5.44 7.86
N ALA A 14 -6.06 5.06 7.95
CA ALA A 14 -6.99 5.13 6.82
C ALA A 14 -7.23 6.56 6.34
N ARG A 15 -7.30 7.55 7.25
CA ARG A 15 -7.40 8.97 6.87
C ARG A 15 -6.13 9.49 6.24
N GLY A 16 -4.97 9.11 6.78
CA GLY A 16 -3.67 9.46 6.21
C GLY A 16 -3.47 8.88 4.82
N ALA A 17 -3.78 7.60 4.63
CA ALA A 17 -3.74 6.94 3.34
C ALA A 17 -4.70 7.57 2.32
N ALA A 18 -5.88 8.04 2.76
CA ALA A 18 -6.79 8.81 1.91
C ALA A 18 -6.15 10.11 1.41
N PHE A 19 -5.45 10.82 2.30
CA PHE A 19 -4.77 12.08 2.00
C PHE A 19 -3.59 11.87 1.04
N LEU A 20 -2.70 10.91 1.34
CA LEU A 20 -1.54 10.57 0.51
C LEU A 20 -1.93 9.96 -0.84
N GLY A 21 -3.11 9.33 -0.91
CA GLY A 21 -3.65 8.77 -2.14
C GLY A 21 -3.93 9.81 -3.23
N THR A 22 -4.00 11.11 -2.92
CA THR A 22 -4.14 12.20 -3.92
C THR A 22 -5.30 12.01 -4.92
N GLY A 23 -6.38 11.35 -4.48
CA GLY A 23 -7.54 10.98 -5.31
C GLY A 23 -7.48 9.59 -5.95
N GLY A 24 -6.35 8.88 -5.82
CA GLY A 24 -6.12 7.50 -6.24
C GLY A 24 -5.99 6.51 -5.07
N GLY A 25 -5.41 5.34 -5.33
CA GLY A 25 -5.14 4.30 -4.32
C GLY A 25 -6.35 3.52 -3.80
N GLY A 26 -7.57 3.88 -4.19
CA GLY A 26 -8.81 3.19 -3.82
C GLY A 26 -9.40 3.58 -2.47
N ASN A 27 -10.48 2.89 -2.04
CA ASN A 27 -11.22 3.27 -0.85
C ASN A 27 -10.53 2.75 0.44
N PRO A 28 -9.97 3.64 1.29
CA PRO A 28 -9.27 3.23 2.50
C PRO A 28 -10.22 2.63 3.55
N TYR A 29 -11.53 2.90 3.48
CA TYR A 29 -12.50 2.33 4.41
C TYR A 29 -12.59 0.80 4.26
N VAL A 30 -12.65 0.29 3.03
CA VAL A 30 -12.69 -1.15 2.76
C VAL A 30 -11.39 -1.80 3.25
N GLY A 31 -10.25 -1.21 2.91
CA GLY A 31 -8.94 -1.68 3.38
C GLY A 31 -8.84 -1.74 4.90
N ARG A 32 -9.29 -0.68 5.59
CA ARG A 32 -9.33 -0.64 7.06
C ARG A 32 -10.15 -1.79 7.64
N LEU A 33 -11.35 -2.05 7.11
CA LEU A 33 -12.21 -3.13 7.59
C LEU A 33 -11.55 -4.51 7.41
N LEU A 34 -10.85 -4.74 6.30
CA LEU A 34 -10.11 -5.98 6.07
C LEU A 34 -9.01 -6.18 7.11
N VAL A 35 -8.21 -5.14 7.38
CA VAL A 35 -7.14 -5.20 8.38
C VAL A 35 -7.71 -5.41 9.78
N GLU A 36 -8.79 -4.73 10.13
CA GLU A 36 -9.49 -4.94 11.41
C GLU A 36 -10.01 -6.38 11.56
N SER A 37 -10.61 -6.94 10.49
CA SER A 37 -11.08 -8.33 10.50
C SER A 37 -9.91 -9.29 10.68
N ALA A 38 -8.83 -9.08 9.93
CA ALA A 38 -7.63 -9.91 10.01
C ALA A 38 -6.98 -9.86 11.40
N MET A 39 -6.89 -8.68 12.03
CA MET A 39 -6.38 -8.55 13.41
C MET A 39 -7.25 -9.35 14.40
N ARG A 40 -8.59 -9.22 14.31
CA ARG A 40 -9.52 -9.94 15.20
C ARG A 40 -9.45 -11.46 15.01
N GLU A 41 -9.37 -11.93 13.76
CA GLU A 41 -9.33 -13.35 13.43
C GLU A 41 -8.00 -14.00 13.81
N THR A 42 -6.89 -13.30 13.60
CA THR A 42 -5.54 -13.83 13.89
C THR A 42 -5.11 -13.62 15.33
N GLY A 43 -5.73 -12.67 16.05
CA GLY A 43 -5.32 -12.24 17.38
C GLY A 43 -3.96 -11.53 17.39
N ARG A 44 -3.52 -10.97 16.25
CA ARG A 44 -2.21 -10.35 16.08
C ARG A 44 -2.34 -8.84 15.93
N ASP A 45 -1.41 -8.14 16.57
CA ASP A 45 -1.07 -6.77 16.20
C ASP A 45 -0.06 -6.79 15.03
N LEU A 46 0.16 -5.63 14.42
CA LEU A 46 1.11 -5.47 13.32
C LEU A 46 2.44 -4.95 13.83
N ASP A 47 3.52 -5.64 13.44
CA ASP A 47 4.88 -5.17 13.68
C ASP A 47 5.34 -4.39 12.44
N LEU A 48 5.45 -3.07 12.59
CA LEU A 48 5.95 -2.15 11.58
C LEU A 48 7.46 -1.99 11.76
N LEU A 49 8.22 -2.46 10.78
CA LEU A 49 9.67 -2.48 10.77
C LEU A 49 10.21 -1.24 10.07
N ASP A 50 11.12 -0.50 10.70
CA ASP A 50 11.82 0.60 10.05
C ASP A 50 12.64 0.05 8.87
N LEU A 51 12.59 0.71 7.72
CA LEU A 51 13.36 0.33 6.53
C LEU A 51 14.86 0.19 6.84
N ALA A 52 15.40 1.03 7.73
CA ALA A 52 16.81 0.98 8.12
C ALA A 52 17.17 -0.31 8.90
N ASP A 53 16.20 -0.90 9.61
CA ASP A 53 16.38 -2.09 10.44
C ASP A 53 16.25 -3.41 9.64
N VAL A 54 15.86 -3.36 8.36
CA VAL A 54 15.76 -4.54 7.50
C VAL A 54 17.15 -5.16 7.29
N PRO A 55 17.39 -6.47 7.50
CA PRO A 55 18.67 -7.09 7.18
C PRO A 55 18.97 -7.00 5.68
N ASP A 56 20.22 -6.74 5.30
CA ASP A 56 20.59 -6.47 3.91
C ASP A 56 20.28 -7.63 2.94
N ASP A 57 20.32 -8.87 3.42
CA ASP A 57 20.03 -10.10 2.66
C ASP A 57 18.58 -10.59 2.79
N ALA A 58 17.74 -9.87 3.57
CA ALA A 58 16.35 -10.22 3.79
C ALA A 58 15.53 -10.08 2.49
N LEU A 59 14.69 -11.07 2.20
CA LEU A 59 13.80 -11.02 1.04
C LEU A 59 12.57 -10.15 1.35
N ILE A 60 12.37 -9.09 0.58
CA ILE A 60 11.20 -8.21 0.68
C ILE A 60 10.32 -8.43 -0.55
N ILE A 61 9.03 -8.65 -0.31
CA ILE A 61 8.03 -8.81 -1.38
C ILE A 61 6.91 -7.79 -1.16
N PRO A 62 6.92 -6.67 -1.89
CA PRO A 62 5.80 -5.74 -1.96
C PRO A 62 4.49 -6.41 -2.42
N THR A 63 3.37 -5.95 -1.87
CA THR A 63 2.03 -6.44 -2.25
C THR A 63 1.05 -5.30 -2.43
N ALA A 64 0.09 -5.47 -3.33
CA ALA A 64 -0.96 -4.48 -3.60
C ALA A 64 -2.22 -5.13 -4.17
N MET A 65 -3.26 -4.30 -4.36
CA MET A 65 -4.38 -4.59 -5.24
C MET A 65 -4.15 -3.89 -6.60
N MET A 66 -4.42 -4.61 -7.68
CA MET A 66 -4.50 -4.08 -9.04
C MET A 66 -5.96 -4.12 -9.53
N GLY A 67 -6.38 -3.05 -10.20
CA GLY A 67 -7.69 -2.99 -10.83
C GLY A 67 -8.41 -1.68 -10.60
N ALA A 68 -9.71 -1.69 -10.83
CA ALA A 68 -10.54 -0.49 -10.69
C ALA A 68 -11.00 -0.33 -9.23
N PRO A 69 -10.71 0.82 -8.57
CA PRO A 69 -11.25 1.13 -7.25
C PRO A 69 -12.76 1.05 -7.13
N THR A 70 -13.50 1.27 -8.24
CA THR A 70 -14.96 1.18 -8.27
C THR A 70 -15.46 -0.26 -8.23
N CYS A 71 -14.65 -1.24 -8.63
CA CYS A 71 -15.06 -2.64 -8.62
C CYS A 71 -14.95 -3.25 -7.21
N ILE A 72 -14.01 -2.80 -6.37
CA ILE A 72 -13.81 -3.37 -5.03
C ILE A 72 -15.02 -3.16 -4.09
N VAL A 73 -15.88 -2.19 -4.37
CA VAL A 73 -17.10 -1.95 -3.57
C VAL A 73 -18.23 -2.93 -3.90
N GLU A 74 -18.20 -3.57 -5.06
CA GLU A 74 -19.17 -4.59 -5.49
C GLU A 74 -18.59 -6.01 -5.39
N LYS A 75 -17.29 -6.14 -5.67
CA LYS A 75 -16.51 -7.37 -5.57
C LYS A 75 -15.60 -7.29 -4.35
N LEU A 76 -16.19 -7.52 -3.17
CA LEU A 76 -15.47 -7.41 -1.90
C LEU A 76 -14.32 -8.43 -1.81
N PRO A 77 -13.14 -8.02 -1.31
CA PRO A 77 -12.05 -8.93 -1.01
C PRO A 77 -12.47 -10.04 -0.05
N ARG A 78 -11.98 -11.24 -0.31
CA ARG A 78 -12.00 -12.36 0.63
C ARG A 78 -11.03 -12.12 1.81
N GLY A 79 -9.92 -11.44 1.57
CA GLY A 79 -8.95 -11.05 2.59
C GLY A 79 -7.78 -12.04 2.76
N ASP A 80 -7.49 -12.83 1.73
CA ASP A 80 -6.36 -13.77 1.66
C ASP A 80 -5.70 -13.85 0.27
N GLU A 81 -6.20 -13.12 -0.74
CA GLU A 81 -5.76 -13.18 -2.13
C GLU A 81 -4.35 -12.62 -2.35
N ALA A 82 -4.03 -11.48 -1.72
CA ALA A 82 -2.69 -10.90 -1.79
C ALA A 82 -1.67 -11.78 -1.05
N ALA A 83 -2.08 -12.42 0.06
CA ALA A 83 -1.25 -13.38 0.76
C ALA A 83 -1.01 -14.63 -0.10
N ALA A 84 -2.03 -15.10 -0.84
CA ALA A 84 -1.88 -16.18 -1.82
C ALA A 84 -0.94 -15.81 -2.97
N SER A 85 -0.96 -14.55 -3.42
CA SER A 85 -0.02 -14.05 -4.45
C SER A 85 1.42 -14.10 -3.96
N LEU A 86 1.68 -13.61 -2.74
CA LEU A 86 2.99 -13.67 -2.11
C LEU A 86 3.44 -15.12 -1.93
N ARG A 87 2.60 -16.00 -1.37
CA ARG A 87 2.93 -17.44 -1.19
C ARG A 87 3.25 -18.14 -2.50
N ARG A 88 2.54 -17.81 -3.58
CA ARG A 88 2.79 -18.38 -4.90
C ARG A 88 4.14 -17.92 -5.46
N LEU A 89 4.50 -16.65 -5.22
CA LEU A 89 5.78 -16.10 -5.63
C LEU A 89 6.93 -16.71 -4.83
N GLU A 90 6.78 -16.87 -3.50
CA GLU A 90 7.74 -17.62 -2.67
C GLU A 90 7.98 -19.04 -3.19
N ALA A 91 6.90 -19.75 -3.54
CA ALA A 91 6.99 -21.11 -4.08
C ALA A 91 7.73 -21.17 -5.43
N HIS A 92 7.60 -20.13 -6.26
CA HIS A 92 8.35 -20.02 -7.51
C HIS A 92 9.83 -19.70 -7.26
N LEU A 93 10.14 -18.83 -6.29
CA LEU A 93 11.50 -18.42 -5.95
C LEU A 93 12.27 -19.44 -5.11
N GLY A 94 11.57 -20.37 -4.44
CA GLY A 94 12.15 -21.27 -3.45
C GLY A 94 12.66 -20.56 -2.19
N LYS A 95 12.14 -19.37 -1.89
CA LYS A 95 12.52 -18.52 -0.74
C LYS A 95 11.28 -17.93 -0.09
N THR A 96 11.33 -17.68 1.22
CA THR A 96 10.26 -17.03 1.97
C THR A 96 10.55 -15.56 2.20
N ALA A 97 9.52 -14.72 2.11
CA ALA A 97 9.61 -13.30 2.42
C ALA A 97 9.92 -13.12 3.92
N TYR A 98 10.91 -12.26 4.20
CA TYR A 98 11.19 -11.79 5.54
C TYR A 98 10.14 -10.76 5.99
N ALA A 99 9.76 -9.85 5.09
CA ALA A 99 8.73 -8.85 5.30
C ALA A 99 7.99 -8.54 3.99
N THR A 100 6.81 -7.94 4.09
CA THR A 100 6.12 -7.30 2.96
C THR A 100 6.12 -5.79 3.15
N MET A 101 5.69 -5.05 2.12
CA MET A 101 5.55 -3.61 2.18
C MET A 101 4.52 -3.13 1.15
N PRO A 102 3.95 -1.93 1.33
CA PRO A 102 3.18 -1.27 0.29
C PRO A 102 4.02 -0.97 -0.95
N ILE A 103 3.33 -0.99 -2.08
CA ILE A 103 3.85 -0.44 -3.34
C ILE A 103 3.67 1.09 -3.38
N GLU A 104 2.60 1.61 -2.78
CA GLU A 104 2.29 3.03 -2.74
C GLU A 104 1.62 3.46 -1.42
N ALA A 105 1.79 4.72 -1.04
CA ALA A 105 0.98 5.37 -0.02
C ALA A 105 -0.31 5.91 -0.64
N GLY A 106 -1.37 5.12 -0.58
CA GLY A 106 -2.68 5.54 -1.02
C GLY A 106 -3.78 4.52 -0.74
N GLY A 107 -4.90 5.01 -0.23
CA GLY A 107 -6.17 4.28 -0.20
C GLY A 107 -6.09 2.86 0.37
N VAL A 108 -6.54 1.88 -0.41
CA VAL A 108 -6.53 0.45 -0.04
C VAL A 108 -5.14 -0.16 -0.16
N ASN A 109 -4.26 0.35 -1.03
CA ASN A 109 -2.91 -0.19 -1.22
C ASN A 109 -1.98 0.07 -0.03
N SER A 110 -2.28 1.08 0.80
CA SER A 110 -1.64 1.22 2.12
C SER A 110 -2.12 0.19 3.16
N MET A 111 -3.19 -0.55 2.88
CA MET A 111 -3.81 -1.51 3.80
C MET A 111 -3.61 -2.96 3.40
N ILE A 112 -3.51 -3.28 2.11
CA ILE A 112 -3.31 -4.65 1.62
C ILE A 112 -2.07 -5.33 2.25
N PRO A 113 -0.88 -4.71 2.30
CA PRO A 113 0.30 -5.34 2.91
C PRO A 113 0.13 -5.62 4.41
N LEU A 114 -0.62 -4.77 5.12
CA LEU A 114 -0.95 -4.99 6.53
C LEU A 114 -1.79 -6.25 6.71
N MET A 115 -2.77 -6.47 5.84
CA MET A 115 -3.53 -7.72 5.82
C MET A 115 -2.60 -8.91 5.52
N VAL A 116 -1.70 -8.79 4.53
CA VAL A 116 -0.76 -9.87 4.16
C VAL A 116 0.11 -10.25 5.36
N ALA A 117 0.69 -9.26 6.03
CA ALA A 117 1.49 -9.45 7.24
C ALA A 117 0.74 -10.18 8.35
N LEU A 118 -0.51 -9.80 8.63
CA LEU A 118 -1.34 -10.47 9.63
C LEU A 118 -1.61 -11.93 9.28
N ARG A 119 -1.94 -12.23 8.02
CA ARG A 119 -2.22 -13.59 7.55
C ARG A 119 -0.98 -14.48 7.57
N LEU A 120 0.18 -13.92 7.23
CA LEU A 120 1.41 -14.68 7.08
C LEU A 120 2.30 -14.67 8.33
N GLY A 121 2.03 -13.78 9.29
CA GLY A 121 2.82 -13.62 10.50
C GLY A 121 4.21 -13.03 10.26
N ILE A 122 4.34 -12.12 9.28
CA ILE A 122 5.58 -11.41 8.93
C ILE A 122 5.42 -9.91 9.19
N PRO A 123 6.49 -9.15 9.45
CA PRO A 123 6.42 -7.70 9.60
C PRO A 123 6.07 -6.97 8.29
N VAL A 124 5.64 -5.71 8.42
CA VAL A 124 5.51 -4.77 7.31
C VAL A 124 6.63 -3.74 7.40
N VAL A 125 7.34 -3.48 6.32
CA VAL A 125 8.33 -2.40 6.28
C VAL A 125 7.62 -1.04 6.18
N ASP A 126 8.03 -0.08 7.02
CA ASP A 126 7.57 1.31 6.95
C ASP A 126 8.23 2.03 5.77
N GLY A 127 7.58 1.93 4.63
CA GLY A 127 7.96 2.59 3.40
C GLY A 127 7.18 2.05 2.22
N ASP A 128 7.36 2.67 1.06
CA ASP A 128 6.74 2.23 -0.18
C ASP A 128 7.59 2.64 -1.40
N GLY A 129 7.05 2.41 -2.61
CA GLY A 129 7.70 2.77 -3.87
C GLY A 129 7.27 4.10 -4.45
N MET A 130 6.42 4.92 -3.84
CA MET A 130 5.85 6.11 -4.50
C MET A 130 5.68 7.37 -3.63
N GLY A 131 5.56 7.22 -2.30
CA GLY A 131 5.21 8.25 -1.32
C GLY A 131 3.77 8.76 -1.40
N ARG A 132 3.07 8.43 -2.48
CA ARG A 132 1.69 8.80 -2.81
C ARG A 132 1.15 7.82 -3.84
N ALA A 133 -0.09 7.99 -4.29
CA ALA A 133 -0.58 7.18 -5.40
C ALA A 133 -0.22 7.76 -6.78
N PHE A 134 0.21 6.89 -7.70
CA PHE A 134 0.36 7.18 -9.13
C PHE A 134 -0.33 6.11 -10.00
N PRO A 135 -0.63 6.39 -11.28
CA PRO A 135 -1.48 5.49 -12.07
C PRO A 135 -0.84 4.18 -12.54
N LEU A 136 0.49 4.10 -12.61
CA LEU A 136 1.23 3.02 -13.26
C LEU A 136 2.37 2.52 -12.35
N LEU A 137 2.63 1.22 -12.37
CA LEU A 137 3.65 0.56 -11.54
C LEU A 137 5.07 1.04 -11.89
N GLN A 138 5.29 1.42 -13.15
CA GLN A 138 6.56 2.02 -13.58
C GLN A 138 6.84 3.42 -12.99
N HIS A 139 5.88 4.05 -12.31
CA HIS A 139 6.15 5.28 -11.56
C HIS A 139 6.77 5.03 -10.19
N GLU A 140 6.87 3.77 -9.77
CA GLU A 140 7.55 3.43 -8.53
C GLU A 140 9.03 3.77 -8.61
N THR A 141 9.59 4.25 -7.50
CA THR A 141 11.01 4.42 -7.30
C THR A 141 11.74 3.10 -7.51
N PHE A 142 11.10 1.95 -7.23
CA PHE A 142 11.64 0.63 -7.54
C PHE A 142 12.02 0.52 -9.02
N HIS A 143 11.09 0.87 -9.92
CA HIS A 143 11.34 0.92 -11.36
C HIS A 143 12.39 1.98 -11.72
N VAL A 144 12.25 3.19 -11.19
CA VAL A 144 13.16 4.31 -11.48
C VAL A 144 14.62 3.97 -11.15
N TYR A 145 14.85 3.21 -10.08
CA TYR A 145 16.17 2.73 -9.66
C TYR A 145 16.55 1.35 -10.24
N GLY A 146 15.80 0.84 -11.22
CA GLY A 146 16.16 -0.33 -12.02
C GLY A 146 15.83 -1.69 -11.41
N VAL A 147 14.93 -1.76 -10.41
CA VAL A 147 14.45 -3.04 -9.87
C VAL A 147 13.50 -3.69 -10.86
N SER A 148 13.72 -4.98 -11.12
CA SER A 148 12.81 -5.81 -11.89
C SER A 148 11.53 -6.05 -11.09
N GLY A 149 10.37 -5.69 -11.65
CA GLY A 149 9.08 -6.06 -11.08
C GLY A 149 8.75 -7.53 -11.27
N THR A 150 9.37 -8.17 -12.26
CA THR A 150 9.13 -9.55 -12.63
C THR A 150 10.13 -10.51 -11.93
N PRO A 151 9.71 -11.73 -11.54
CA PRO A 151 8.37 -12.32 -11.69
C PRO A 151 7.30 -11.65 -10.81
N MET A 152 6.11 -11.44 -11.38
CA MET A 152 4.90 -10.98 -10.67
C MET A 152 3.91 -12.14 -10.56
N VAL A 153 3.19 -12.23 -9.45
CA VAL A 153 1.98 -13.05 -9.33
C VAL A 153 0.74 -12.17 -9.28
N VAL A 154 -0.32 -12.56 -9.99
CA VAL A 154 -1.65 -11.97 -9.93
C VAL A 154 -2.66 -13.03 -9.49
N THR A 155 -3.47 -12.75 -8.46
CA THR A 155 -4.48 -13.68 -7.90
C THR A 155 -5.84 -13.02 -7.76
N ASN A 156 -6.93 -13.73 -8.12
CA ASN A 156 -8.31 -13.29 -7.86
C ASN A 156 -8.90 -13.88 -6.56
N ASP A 157 -10.14 -13.53 -6.26
CA ASP A 157 -10.97 -13.99 -5.13
C ASP A 157 -11.34 -15.47 -5.14
N HIS A 158 -11.18 -16.14 -6.29
CA HIS A 158 -11.30 -17.60 -6.43
C HIS A 158 -9.96 -18.33 -6.25
N HIS A 159 -8.87 -17.59 -6.00
CA HIS A 159 -7.49 -18.09 -5.99
C HIS A 159 -7.02 -18.65 -7.34
N ASP A 160 -7.58 -18.21 -8.46
CA ASP A 160 -6.95 -18.38 -9.76
C ASP A 160 -5.70 -17.50 -9.79
N GLN A 161 -4.56 -18.09 -10.14
CA GLN A 161 -3.26 -17.40 -10.09
C GLN A 161 -2.56 -17.41 -11.44
N THR A 162 -1.90 -16.31 -11.79
CA THR A 162 -1.02 -16.20 -12.96
C THR A 162 0.35 -15.70 -12.51
N LEU A 163 1.41 -16.38 -12.93
CA LEU A 163 2.79 -15.90 -12.81
C LEU A 163 3.17 -15.21 -14.13
N ILE A 164 3.73 -14.01 -14.06
CA ILE A 164 4.06 -13.18 -15.21
C ILE A 164 5.58 -12.93 -15.22
N GLU A 165 6.22 -13.47 -16.26
CA GLU A 165 7.62 -13.26 -16.60
C GLU A 165 7.74 -12.47 -17.89
N THR A 166 8.47 -11.35 -17.87
CA THR A 166 8.57 -10.43 -19.01
C THR A 166 9.96 -9.82 -19.13
N HIS A 167 10.21 -9.09 -20.22
CA HIS A 167 11.51 -8.46 -20.47
C HIS A 167 11.67 -7.09 -19.78
N ASP A 168 10.57 -6.45 -19.38
CA ASP A 168 10.57 -5.19 -18.64
C ASP A 168 9.28 -4.99 -17.82
N ASN A 169 9.30 -4.00 -16.92
CA ASN A 169 8.16 -3.73 -16.02
C ASN A 169 6.94 -3.16 -16.76
N ALA A 170 7.13 -2.50 -17.91
CA ALA A 170 6.04 -1.93 -18.69
C ALA A 170 5.19 -3.05 -19.33
N MET A 171 5.84 -4.07 -19.90
CA MET A 171 5.18 -5.25 -20.44
C MET A 171 4.55 -6.09 -19.33
N MET A 172 5.23 -6.23 -18.18
CA MET A 172 4.67 -6.89 -17.00
C MET A 172 3.33 -6.27 -16.59
N GLU A 173 3.31 -4.94 -16.40
CA GLU A 173 2.09 -4.21 -16.01
C GLU A 173 1.00 -4.34 -17.08
N TRP A 174 1.37 -4.23 -18.36
CA TRP A 174 0.41 -4.37 -19.47
C TRP A 174 -0.29 -5.74 -19.47
N LEU A 175 0.48 -6.82 -19.32
CA LEU A 175 -0.08 -8.18 -19.22
C LEU A 175 -0.90 -8.36 -17.93
N ALA A 176 -0.40 -7.89 -16.79
CA ALA A 176 -1.07 -7.99 -15.50
C ALA A 176 -2.44 -7.30 -15.50
N ARG A 177 -2.55 -6.13 -16.13
CA ARG A 177 -3.82 -5.43 -16.32
C ARG A 177 -4.78 -6.21 -17.22
N GLY A 178 -4.27 -6.82 -18.30
CA GLY A 178 -5.06 -7.71 -19.16
C GLY A 178 -5.64 -8.90 -18.39
N VAL A 179 -4.82 -9.56 -17.55
CA VAL A 179 -5.26 -10.65 -16.68
C VAL A 179 -6.28 -10.16 -15.65
N THR A 180 -6.03 -9.03 -15.01
CA THR A 180 -6.92 -8.42 -14.02
C THR A 180 -8.32 -8.14 -14.58
N ILE A 181 -8.41 -7.68 -15.83
CA ILE A 181 -9.70 -7.50 -16.52
C ILE A 181 -10.46 -8.83 -16.62
N ARG A 182 -9.77 -9.91 -17.00
CA ARG A 182 -10.37 -11.25 -17.11
C ARG A 182 -10.75 -11.84 -15.75
N MET A 183 -10.11 -11.39 -14.68
CA MET A 183 -10.42 -11.72 -13.29
C MET A 183 -11.58 -10.90 -12.70
N GLY A 184 -12.31 -10.13 -13.52
CA GLY A 184 -13.45 -9.32 -13.05
C GLY A 184 -13.06 -7.91 -12.59
N GLY A 185 -11.94 -7.39 -13.09
CA GLY A 185 -11.54 -5.98 -12.91
C GLY A 185 -10.82 -5.66 -11.61
N VAL A 186 -10.63 -6.64 -10.71
CA VAL A 186 -9.84 -6.53 -9.47
C VAL A 186 -9.10 -7.84 -9.22
N ALA A 187 -7.81 -7.73 -8.96
CA ALA A 187 -6.92 -8.81 -8.57
C ALA A 187 -5.85 -8.29 -7.60
N TYR A 188 -5.08 -9.20 -7.00
CA TYR A 188 -4.06 -8.87 -6.02
C TYR A 188 -2.71 -9.33 -6.50
N ILE A 189 -1.68 -8.54 -6.22
CA ILE A 189 -0.36 -8.72 -6.80
C ILE A 189 0.72 -8.84 -5.74
N ALA A 190 1.73 -9.63 -6.08
CA ALA A 190 3.02 -9.67 -5.42
C ALA A 190 4.09 -9.56 -6.50
N GLU A 191 5.01 -8.61 -6.36
CA GLU A 191 6.00 -8.24 -7.38
C GLU A 191 7.17 -7.48 -6.76
N TYR A 192 8.11 -7.01 -7.58
CA TYR A 192 9.28 -6.22 -7.13
C TYR A 192 10.07 -6.90 -6.01
N VAL A 193 10.32 -8.19 -6.19
CA VAL A 193 11.11 -8.99 -5.26
C VAL A 193 12.51 -8.39 -5.15
N MET A 194 12.92 -8.03 -3.94
CA MET A 194 14.20 -7.40 -3.70
C MET A 194 14.83 -7.87 -2.38
N ASP A 195 16.15 -7.72 -2.28
CA ASP A 195 16.85 -7.86 -1.00
C ASP A 195 16.74 -6.58 -0.17
N GLY A 196 17.04 -6.67 1.13
CA GLY A 196 16.93 -5.55 2.05
C GLY A 196 17.86 -4.39 1.70
N ALA A 197 19.06 -4.69 1.20
CA ALA A 197 20.00 -3.66 0.73
C ALA A 197 19.42 -2.87 -0.45
N THR A 198 18.72 -3.54 -1.36
CA THR A 198 18.00 -2.89 -2.46
C THR A 198 16.81 -2.11 -1.95
N ALA A 199 15.97 -2.68 -1.08
CA ALA A 199 14.83 -1.98 -0.49
C ALA A 199 15.25 -0.66 0.16
N LYS A 200 16.32 -0.65 0.97
CA LYS A 200 16.85 0.57 1.58
C LYS A 200 17.27 1.63 0.57
N ARG A 201 17.82 1.20 -0.57
CA ARG A 201 18.32 2.10 -1.62
C ARG A 201 17.18 2.72 -2.43
N VAL A 202 16.11 1.96 -2.67
CA VAL A 202 15.10 2.34 -3.68
C VAL A 202 13.76 2.78 -3.10
N SER A 203 13.44 2.43 -1.85
CA SER A 203 12.15 2.74 -1.23
C SER A 203 12.13 4.12 -0.59
N ILE A 204 10.94 4.71 -0.52
CA ILE A 204 10.68 5.91 0.28
C ILE A 204 10.32 5.44 1.69
N ALA A 205 11.15 5.80 2.67
CA ALA A 205 10.99 5.36 4.05
C ALA A 205 9.85 6.11 4.77
N GLY A 206 9.24 5.47 5.78
CA GLY A 206 8.40 6.13 6.78
C GLY A 206 7.00 6.52 6.33
N THR A 207 6.50 5.98 5.20
CA THR A 207 5.25 6.44 4.60
C THR A 207 3.99 5.97 5.36
N ILE A 208 4.05 4.82 6.03
CA ILE A 208 2.97 4.35 6.91
C ILE A 208 2.95 5.21 8.18
N GLY A 209 4.13 5.44 8.79
CA GLY A 209 4.28 6.34 9.93
C GLY A 209 3.78 7.77 9.63
N LEU A 210 4.09 8.29 8.44
CA LEU A 210 3.57 9.56 7.96
C LEU A 210 2.04 9.54 7.81
N GLY A 211 1.48 8.46 7.24
CA GLY A 211 0.04 8.27 7.14
C GLY A 211 -0.65 8.36 8.50
N LEU A 212 -0.12 7.66 9.52
CA LEU A 212 -0.61 7.76 10.90
C LEU A 212 -0.57 9.21 11.42
N LYS A 213 0.56 9.90 11.22
CA LYS A 213 0.75 11.29 11.67
C LYS A 213 -0.27 12.24 11.02
N ILE A 214 -0.47 12.12 9.71
CA ILE A 214 -1.44 12.93 8.95
C ILE A 214 -2.86 12.65 9.43
N GLY A 215 -3.23 11.37 9.54
CA GLY A 215 -4.55 10.96 9.97
C GLY A 215 -4.92 11.47 11.36
N ARG A 216 -3.95 11.40 12.28
CA ARG A 216 -4.08 11.94 13.64
C ARG A 216 -4.25 13.46 13.63
N ALA A 217 -3.42 14.20 12.89
CA ALA A 217 -3.54 15.65 12.78
C ALA A 217 -4.92 16.08 12.24
N ILE A 218 -5.43 15.37 11.22
CA ILE A 218 -6.79 15.63 10.69
C ILE A 218 -7.86 15.38 11.75
N ARG A 219 -7.75 14.29 12.51
CA ARG A 219 -8.68 13.95 13.60
C ARG A 219 -8.64 15.01 14.71
N GLU A 220 -7.45 15.34 15.20
CA GLU A 220 -7.23 16.29 16.29
C GLU A 220 -7.69 17.70 15.93
N ALA A 221 -7.40 18.18 14.72
CA ALA A 221 -7.90 19.47 14.26
C ALA A 221 -9.43 19.55 14.30
N ARG A 222 -10.12 18.45 13.95
CA ARG A 222 -11.59 18.38 14.01
C ARG A 222 -12.12 18.33 15.44
N GLU A 223 -11.52 17.50 16.30
CA GLU A 223 -11.93 17.33 17.69
C GLU A 223 -11.69 18.59 18.54
N GLN A 224 -10.61 19.32 18.25
CA GLN A 224 -10.20 20.51 18.99
C GLN A 224 -10.62 21.82 18.31
N HIS A 225 -11.37 21.75 17.21
CA HIS A 225 -11.83 22.92 16.44
C HIS A 225 -10.69 23.83 15.95
N LEU A 226 -9.55 23.26 15.58
CA LEU A 226 -8.42 23.98 14.97
C LEU A 226 -8.67 24.21 13.48
N ASP A 227 -7.94 25.17 12.89
CA ASP A 227 -7.88 25.28 11.43
C ASP A 227 -7.14 24.05 10.85
N PRO A 228 -7.82 23.18 10.07
CA PRO A 228 -7.25 21.90 9.66
C PRO A 228 -6.10 22.07 8.67
N PHE A 229 -6.08 23.15 7.89
CA PHE A 229 -5.02 23.40 6.91
C PHE A 229 -3.73 23.83 7.61
N SER A 230 -3.82 24.80 8.51
CA SER A 230 -2.67 25.33 9.26
C SER A 230 -2.05 24.23 10.13
N HIS A 231 -2.88 23.47 10.83
CA HIS A 231 -2.41 22.37 11.68
C HIS A 231 -1.74 21.25 10.88
N LEU A 232 -2.28 20.90 9.70
CA LEU A 232 -1.66 19.91 8.82
C LEU A 232 -0.34 20.42 8.22
N ILE A 233 -0.27 21.68 7.78
CA ILE A 233 0.96 22.29 7.26
C ILE A 233 2.05 22.28 8.33
N GLU A 234 1.72 22.64 9.57
CA GLU A 234 2.65 22.57 10.70
C GLU A 234 3.12 21.13 10.97
N THR A 235 2.18 20.17 10.94
CA THR A 235 2.49 18.74 11.12
C THR A 235 3.48 18.22 10.08
N LEU A 236 3.35 18.68 8.83
CA LEU A 236 4.20 18.29 7.70
C LEU A 236 5.51 19.08 7.63
N ALA A 237 5.66 20.19 8.35
CA ALA A 237 6.84 21.07 8.24
C ALA A 237 8.16 20.36 8.57
N GLY A 238 8.11 19.34 9.43
CA GLY A 238 9.26 18.52 9.83
C GLY A 238 9.37 17.17 9.11
N THR A 239 8.71 17.00 7.96
CA THR A 239 8.80 15.76 7.15
C THR A 239 9.29 16.08 5.74
N ASP A 240 9.61 15.04 4.96
CA ASP A 240 10.01 15.18 3.55
C ASP A 240 8.92 15.75 2.62
N TYR A 241 7.73 16.01 3.17
CA TYR A 241 6.58 16.62 2.47
C TYR A 241 6.53 18.13 2.68
N SER A 242 7.57 18.70 3.31
CA SER A 242 7.77 20.14 3.48
C SER A 242 8.44 20.76 2.24
N PRO A 243 8.04 21.99 1.81
CA PRO A 243 6.96 22.79 2.38
C PRO A 243 5.58 22.40 1.83
N ALA A 244 4.61 22.18 2.72
CA ALA A 244 3.19 22.09 2.35
C ALA A 244 2.57 23.50 2.25
N ARG A 245 1.67 23.71 1.29
CA ARG A 245 1.00 25.01 1.07
C ARG A 245 -0.47 24.84 0.71
N LEU A 246 -1.30 25.76 1.20
CA LEU A 246 -2.68 25.91 0.74
C LEU A 246 -2.69 26.48 -0.69
N ILE A 247 -3.09 25.67 -1.66
CA ILE A 247 -3.18 26.09 -3.07
C ILE A 247 -4.53 26.77 -3.34
N PHE A 248 -5.61 26.27 -2.74
CA PHE A 248 -6.96 26.77 -2.92
C PHE A 248 -7.85 26.40 -1.74
N SER A 249 -8.83 27.25 -1.42
CA SER A 249 -9.90 26.96 -0.46
C SER A 249 -11.25 27.37 -1.05
N GLY A 250 -12.27 26.53 -0.83
CA GLY A 250 -13.60 26.76 -1.36
C GLY A 250 -14.56 25.64 -0.98
N LYS A 251 -15.77 25.71 -1.53
CA LYS A 251 -16.82 24.70 -1.33
C LYS A 251 -17.06 23.95 -2.64
N ILE A 252 -17.11 22.62 -2.56
CA ILE A 252 -17.57 21.78 -3.69
C ILE A 252 -19.07 22.04 -3.86
N VAL A 253 -19.46 22.63 -4.99
CA VAL A 253 -20.86 22.92 -5.32
C VAL A 253 -21.52 21.79 -6.11
N GLU A 254 -20.76 21.17 -7.02
CA GLU A 254 -21.22 20.11 -7.90
C GLU A 254 -20.04 19.27 -8.40
N VAL A 255 -20.27 17.99 -8.71
CA VAL A 255 -19.26 17.08 -9.25
C VAL A 255 -19.81 16.42 -10.53
N PHE A 256 -19.21 16.73 -11.67
CA PHE A 256 -19.54 16.09 -12.94
C PHE A 256 -18.63 14.89 -13.18
N ARG A 257 -19.22 13.71 -13.43
CA ARG A 257 -18.48 12.51 -13.84
C ARG A 257 -18.78 12.23 -15.31
N ARG A 258 -17.74 12.24 -16.16
CA ARG A 258 -17.83 11.77 -17.54
C ARG A 258 -17.15 10.40 -17.57
N THR A 259 -17.95 9.35 -17.75
CA THR A 259 -17.49 7.98 -18.01
C THR A 259 -17.15 7.82 -19.48
#